data_AF-A0AAD3UDC4-F1
#
_entry.id   AF-A0AAD3UDC4-F1
#
_cell.length_a   1.000
_cell.length_b   1.000
_cell.length_c   1.000
_cell.angle_alpha   90.00
_cell.angle_beta   90.00
_cell.angle_gamma   90.00
#
_symmetry.space_group_name_H-M   'P 1'
#
loop_
_entity.id
_entity.type
_entity.pdbx_description
1 polymer ?
#
loop_
_entity_poly.entity_id
_entity_poly.type
_entity_poly.pdbx_seq_one_letter_code
_entity_poly.pdbx_strand_id
1 'polypeptide(L)'
;MISHGISIPWMFSTEWIRLDFQNPFDTHVKQTLDVDRSTGELRVFNVDSHWDIEGTRAELTLSYFEANNPSFAGKEYLEFWGESLIEIDLKKPCGRATWKGEHSKRWDGAVEWTRIDQALREVKKRETVSRIKREQQRLRNALLALDKKCAITGEELPEVIDAAHIISAADGGKEVLENAILLRADLHRLLDSKQFHITAKGTVVPNPSLPSGYLKLLANKQLPPEVHLRVRNALLQVP
;
A
#
# COMPACT_ATOMS: atom_id res chain seq x y z
N MET A 1 2.51 -9.89 -1.05
CA MET A 1 3.30 -10.23 -2.24
C MET A 1 4.60 -10.90 -1.79
N ILE A 2 4.98 -12.01 -2.43
CA ILE A 2 6.29 -12.65 -2.21
C ILE A 2 7.38 -11.85 -2.92
N SER A 3 8.61 -11.83 -2.38
CA SER A 3 9.74 -11.10 -2.96
C SER A 3 10.42 -11.87 -4.11
N HIS A 4 10.44 -13.19 -4.04
CA HIS A 4 11.04 -14.06 -5.05
C HIS A 4 10.21 -15.33 -5.21
N GLY A 5 10.04 -15.79 -6.45
CA GLY A 5 9.30 -17.00 -6.77
C GLY A 5 8.63 -16.93 -8.12
N ILE A 6 7.43 -17.51 -8.24
CA ILE A 6 6.61 -17.48 -9.46
C ILE A 6 5.18 -17.06 -9.14
N SER A 7 4.52 -16.49 -10.14
CA SER A 7 3.10 -16.15 -10.16
C SER A 7 2.41 -16.98 -11.24
N ILE A 8 1.35 -17.71 -10.87
CA ILE A 8 0.56 -18.55 -11.77
C ILE A 8 -0.87 -17.99 -11.84
N PRO A 9 -1.32 -17.48 -12.99
CA PRO A 9 -2.65 -16.90 -13.13
C PRO A 9 -3.68 -17.97 -13.53
N TRP A 10 -4.13 -18.77 -12.55
CA TRP A 10 -5.22 -19.74 -12.76
C TRP A 10 -6.53 -19.05 -13.20
N MET A 11 -7.56 -19.83 -13.55
CA MET A 11 -8.78 -19.28 -14.17
C MET A 11 -9.54 -18.29 -13.29
N PHE A 12 -9.56 -18.48 -11.96
CA PHE A 12 -10.27 -17.58 -11.04
C PHE A 12 -9.36 -16.94 -9.99
N SER A 13 -8.14 -17.44 -9.85
CA SER A 13 -7.22 -17.00 -8.82
C SER A 13 -5.86 -16.64 -9.39
N THR A 14 -4.99 -16.14 -8.53
CA THR A 14 -3.55 -16.06 -8.81
C THR A 14 -2.82 -16.72 -7.66
N GLU A 15 -2.02 -17.71 -7.99
CA GLU A 15 -1.20 -18.44 -7.03
C GLU A 15 0.23 -17.91 -7.06
N TRP A 16 0.82 -17.76 -5.89
CA TRP A 16 2.21 -17.39 -5.69
C TRP A 16 2.95 -18.52 -4.98
N ILE A 17 4.04 -18.94 -5.58
CA ILE A 17 4.89 -20.00 -5.06
C ILE A 17 6.27 -19.40 -4.83
N ARG A 18 6.75 -19.46 -3.60
CA ARG A 18 8.08 -18.98 -3.26
C ARG A 18 9.11 -19.99 -3.77
N LEU A 19 9.99 -19.53 -4.65
CA LEU A 19 11.09 -20.32 -5.21
C LEU A 19 12.38 -19.52 -5.15
N ASP A 20 13.46 -20.14 -4.68
CA ASP A 20 14.80 -19.58 -4.80
C ASP A 20 15.44 -20.08 -6.10
N PHE A 21 15.44 -19.25 -7.14
CA PHE A 21 16.06 -19.60 -8.42
C PHE A 21 17.60 -19.65 -8.40
N GLN A 22 18.25 -19.26 -7.30
CA GLN A 22 19.70 -19.49 -7.13
C GLN A 22 19.97 -20.94 -6.73
N ASN A 23 19.14 -21.50 -5.84
CA ASN A 23 19.20 -22.89 -5.39
C ASN A 23 17.79 -23.53 -5.41
N PRO A 24 17.21 -23.75 -6.61
CA PRO A 24 15.80 -24.13 -6.75
C PRO A 24 15.51 -25.50 -6.14
N PHE A 25 16.48 -26.41 -6.18
CA PHE A 25 16.34 -27.79 -5.69
C PHE A 25 16.38 -27.91 -4.17
N ASP A 26 16.94 -26.91 -3.47
CA ASP A 26 16.86 -26.80 -2.01
C ASP A 26 15.52 -26.18 -1.57
N THR A 27 14.71 -25.69 -2.51
CA THR A 27 13.41 -25.13 -2.19
C THR A 27 12.40 -26.24 -1.97
N HIS A 28 12.16 -26.55 -0.70
CA HIS A 28 11.01 -27.33 -0.28
C HIS A 28 9.78 -26.43 -0.23
N VAL A 29 8.95 -26.48 -1.28
CA VAL A 29 7.67 -25.77 -1.29
C VAL A 29 6.72 -26.52 -0.36
N LYS A 30 6.45 -25.93 0.81
CA LYS A 30 5.50 -26.46 1.79
C LYS A 30 4.14 -25.78 1.72
N GLN A 31 4.11 -24.55 1.22
CA GLN A 31 2.92 -23.73 1.15
C GLN A 31 2.89 -22.88 -0.11
N THR A 32 1.70 -22.67 -0.63
CA THR A 32 1.41 -21.71 -1.69
C THR A 32 0.37 -20.69 -1.22
N LEU A 33 0.39 -19.51 -1.83
CA LEU A 33 -0.57 -18.45 -1.55
C LEU A 33 -1.46 -18.28 -2.77
N ASP A 34 -2.76 -18.47 -2.64
CA ASP A 34 -3.73 -18.30 -3.72
C ASP A 34 -4.66 -17.14 -3.39
N VAL A 35 -4.84 -16.17 -4.29
CA VAL A 35 -5.82 -15.10 -4.11
C VAL A 35 -6.91 -15.20 -5.16
N ASP A 36 -8.14 -15.27 -4.68
CA ASP A 36 -9.33 -15.17 -5.52
C ASP A 36 -9.40 -13.78 -6.18
N ARG A 37 -9.46 -13.72 -7.50
CA ARG A 37 -9.46 -12.44 -8.23
C ARG A 37 -10.79 -11.70 -8.13
N SER A 38 -11.87 -12.39 -7.76
CA SER A 38 -13.20 -11.79 -7.66
C SER A 38 -13.47 -11.24 -6.26
N THR A 39 -13.07 -11.96 -5.21
CA THR A 39 -13.34 -11.58 -3.83
C THR A 39 -12.14 -10.92 -3.14
N GLY A 40 -10.93 -11.14 -3.65
CA GLY A 40 -9.68 -10.74 -2.99
C GLY A 40 -9.32 -11.60 -1.78
N GLU A 41 -10.04 -12.71 -1.56
CA GLU A 41 -9.77 -13.65 -0.48
C GLU A 41 -8.41 -14.32 -0.66
N LEU A 42 -7.57 -14.26 0.37
CA LEU A 42 -6.30 -14.98 0.44
C LEU A 42 -6.52 -16.37 1.03
N ARG A 43 -6.12 -17.38 0.28
CA ARG A 43 -6.08 -18.79 0.66
C ARG A 43 -4.63 -19.23 0.76
N VAL A 44 -4.33 -20.08 1.74
CA VAL A 44 -3.00 -20.66 1.93
C VAL A 44 -3.15 -22.16 1.89
N PHE A 45 -2.49 -22.80 0.92
CA PHE A 45 -2.53 -24.25 0.77
C PHE A 45 -1.22 -24.85 1.27
N ASN A 46 -1.31 -25.85 2.13
CA ASN A 46 -0.23 -26.77 2.42
C ASN A 46 -0.13 -27.78 1.28
N VAL A 47 1.07 -27.94 0.74
CA VAL A 47 1.32 -28.79 -0.44
C VAL A 47 2.47 -29.74 -0.17
N ASP A 48 2.39 -30.91 -0.80
CA ASP A 48 3.53 -31.80 -0.95
C ASP A 48 4.24 -31.46 -2.26
N SER A 49 5.56 -31.30 -2.22
CA SER A 49 6.36 -30.93 -3.39
C SER A 49 7.33 -32.04 -3.80
N HIS A 50 7.44 -32.26 -5.10
CA HIS A 50 8.40 -33.17 -5.72
C HIS A 50 9.09 -32.49 -6.90
N TRP A 51 10.39 -32.73 -7.05
CA TRP A 51 11.20 -32.20 -8.13
C TRP A 51 11.72 -33.32 -9.01
N ASP A 52 11.52 -33.20 -10.32
CA ASP A 52 12.26 -33.95 -11.35
C ASP A 52 13.21 -33.00 -12.08
N ILE A 53 14.48 -33.37 -12.23
CA ILE A 53 15.56 -32.45 -12.59
C ILE A 53 16.35 -33.01 -13.77
N GLU A 54 16.35 -32.27 -14.88
CA GLU A 54 17.12 -32.58 -16.08
C GLU A 54 17.95 -31.36 -16.54
N GLY A 55 19.16 -31.23 -15.97
CA GLY A 55 20.08 -30.14 -16.30
C GLY A 55 19.56 -28.78 -15.86
N THR A 56 19.22 -27.89 -16.81
CA THR A 56 18.66 -26.56 -16.50
C THR A 56 17.14 -26.52 -16.54
N ARG A 57 16.51 -27.64 -16.89
CA ARG A 57 15.07 -27.83 -16.84
C ARG A 57 14.73 -28.63 -15.59
N ALA A 58 13.66 -28.22 -14.94
CA ALA A 58 13.14 -28.90 -13.78
C ALA A 58 11.61 -28.89 -13.86
N GLU A 59 11.01 -29.95 -13.36
CA GLU A 59 9.57 -30.03 -13.16
C GLU A 59 9.31 -30.05 -11.66
N LEU A 60 8.54 -29.07 -11.17
CA LEU A 60 8.03 -29.04 -9.82
C LEU A 60 6.59 -29.53 -9.84
N THR A 61 6.33 -30.65 -9.19
CA THR A 61 4.98 -31.14 -8.91
C THR A 61 4.58 -30.68 -7.52
N LEU A 62 3.44 -30.00 -7.42
CA LEU A 62 2.79 -29.71 -6.14
C LEU A 62 1.49 -30.49 -6.07
N SER A 63 1.31 -31.27 -5.01
CA SER A 63 0.10 -32.04 -4.76
C SER A 63 -0.71 -31.40 -3.63
N TYR A 64 -2.00 -31.21 -3.88
CA TYR A 64 -2.95 -30.51 -3.03
C TYR A 64 -4.00 -31.52 -2.56
N PHE A 65 -4.02 -31.79 -1.26
CA PHE A 65 -4.96 -32.74 -0.66
C PHE A 65 -5.70 -32.13 0.53
N GLU A 66 -6.95 -32.52 0.71
CA GLU A 66 -7.80 -32.09 1.83
C GLU A 66 -7.18 -32.44 3.19
N ALA A 67 -6.52 -33.60 3.29
CA ALA A 67 -5.90 -34.06 4.53
C ALA A 67 -4.86 -33.08 5.09
N ASN A 68 -4.16 -32.36 4.21
CA ASN A 68 -3.16 -31.34 4.57
C ASN A 68 -3.81 -29.96 4.81
N ASN A 69 -5.08 -29.80 4.45
CA ASN A 69 -5.80 -28.53 4.38
C ASN A 69 -7.22 -28.62 4.99
N PRO A 70 -7.37 -29.04 6.25
CA PRO A 70 -8.67 -29.35 6.85
C PRO A 70 -9.62 -28.14 6.95
N SER A 71 -9.10 -26.91 6.87
CA SER A 71 -9.91 -25.68 6.83
C SER A 71 -10.72 -25.51 5.54
N PHE A 72 -10.40 -26.28 4.51
CA PHE A 72 -11.11 -26.31 3.22
C PHE A 72 -11.78 -27.68 3.00
N ALA A 73 -12.26 -28.32 4.06
CA ALA A 73 -12.97 -29.59 3.96
C ALA A 73 -14.41 -29.41 3.42
N GLY A 74 -14.90 -30.36 2.64
CA GLY A 74 -16.30 -30.36 2.15
C GLY A 74 -16.46 -30.38 0.63
N LYS A 75 -17.72 -30.56 0.19
CA LYS A 75 -18.06 -30.76 -1.23
C LYS A 75 -17.86 -29.50 -2.08
N GLU A 76 -17.90 -28.33 -1.43
CA GLU A 76 -17.69 -27.01 -2.04
C GLU A 76 -16.24 -26.77 -2.48
N TYR A 77 -15.27 -27.54 -1.95
CA TYR A 77 -13.84 -27.36 -2.22
C TYR A 77 -13.21 -28.48 -3.05
N LEU A 78 -14.02 -29.43 -3.57
CA LEU A 78 -13.54 -30.56 -4.37
C LEU A 78 -12.74 -30.14 -5.61
N GLU A 79 -12.88 -28.91 -6.08
CA GLU A 79 -12.16 -28.38 -7.23
C GLU A 79 -10.74 -27.90 -6.88
N PHE A 80 -10.35 -27.85 -5.59
CA PHE A 80 -9.02 -27.42 -5.13
C PHE A 80 -8.02 -28.57 -4.99
N TRP A 81 -8.48 -29.82 -5.08
CA TRP A 81 -7.63 -31.00 -4.91
C TRP A 81 -7.15 -31.55 -6.23
N GLY A 82 -5.88 -31.93 -6.29
CA GLY A 82 -5.21 -32.29 -7.52
C GLY A 82 -3.72 -31.97 -7.50
N GLU A 83 -3.15 -31.84 -8.69
CA GLU A 83 -1.72 -31.58 -8.87
C GLU A 83 -1.50 -30.39 -9.80
N SER A 84 -0.54 -29.53 -9.44
CA SER A 84 0.05 -28.56 -10.35
C SER A 84 1.44 -29.05 -10.79
N LEU A 85 1.63 -29.12 -12.11
CA LEU A 85 2.87 -29.53 -12.76
C LEU A 85 3.53 -28.30 -13.38
N ILE A 86 4.67 -27.88 -12.84
CA ILE A 86 5.28 -26.59 -13.12
C ILE A 86 6.62 -26.81 -13.81
N GLU A 87 6.67 -26.52 -15.10
CA GLU A 87 7.88 -26.61 -15.92
C GLU A 87 8.73 -25.36 -15.74
N ILE A 88 9.95 -25.54 -15.25
CA ILE A 88 10.90 -24.48 -14.93
C ILE A 88 12.16 -24.62 -15.77
N ASP A 89 12.43 -23.60 -16.58
CA ASP A 89 13.74 -23.38 -17.20
C ASP A 89 14.41 -22.22 -16.47
N LEU A 90 15.50 -22.49 -15.74
CA LEU A 90 16.17 -21.49 -14.91
C LEU A 90 16.69 -20.28 -15.68
N LYS A 91 16.80 -20.40 -17.02
CA LYS A 91 17.22 -19.32 -17.91
C LYS A 91 16.08 -18.43 -18.39
N LYS A 92 14.82 -18.82 -18.15
CA LYS A 92 13.64 -18.08 -18.61
C LYS A 92 12.90 -17.42 -17.45
N PRO A 93 12.32 -16.23 -17.65
CA PRO A 93 11.50 -15.55 -16.65
C PRO A 93 10.03 -16.03 -16.69
N CYS A 94 9.71 -17.10 -17.42
CA CYS A 94 8.38 -17.67 -17.53
C CYS A 94 8.47 -19.15 -17.91
N GLY A 95 7.36 -19.85 -17.76
CA GLY A 95 7.23 -21.25 -18.15
C GLY A 95 5.78 -21.70 -18.08
N ARG A 96 5.56 -23.01 -18.23
CA ARG A 96 4.22 -23.59 -18.27
C ARG A 96 3.88 -24.20 -16.92
N ALA A 97 2.67 -23.94 -16.42
CA ALA A 97 2.09 -24.62 -15.28
C ALA A 97 0.81 -25.33 -15.73
N THR A 98 0.64 -26.60 -15.39
CA THR A 98 -0.51 -27.42 -15.76
C THR A 98 -1.24 -27.89 -14.52
N TRP A 99 -2.54 -27.60 -14.43
CA TRP A 99 -3.41 -28.12 -13.38
C TRP A 99 -4.06 -29.43 -13.80
N LYS A 100 -4.11 -30.40 -12.88
CA LYS A 100 -4.84 -31.66 -13.01
C LYS A 100 -5.68 -31.89 -11.75
N GLY A 101 -6.99 -31.69 -11.85
CA GLY A 101 -7.91 -31.92 -10.75
C GLY A 101 -8.07 -33.40 -10.42
N GLU A 102 -8.19 -33.71 -9.13
CA GLU A 102 -8.41 -35.05 -8.59
C GLU A 102 -9.85 -35.53 -8.89
N HIS A 103 -10.85 -34.70 -8.57
CA HIS A 103 -12.26 -35.08 -8.65
C HIS A 103 -12.95 -34.67 -9.95
N SER A 104 -12.43 -33.65 -10.64
CA SER A 104 -13.05 -33.08 -11.84
C SER A 104 -12.01 -32.62 -12.84
N LYS A 105 -12.29 -32.85 -14.13
CA LYS A 105 -11.46 -32.39 -15.26
C LYS A 105 -11.91 -31.06 -15.84
N ARG A 106 -12.93 -30.43 -15.23
CA ARG A 106 -13.53 -29.18 -15.69
C ARG A 106 -12.51 -28.03 -15.82
N TRP A 107 -11.54 -28.00 -14.91
CA TRP A 107 -10.53 -26.93 -14.82
C TRP A 107 -9.12 -27.40 -15.15
N ASP A 108 -8.96 -28.63 -15.63
CA ASP A 108 -7.67 -29.12 -16.11
C ASP A 108 -7.21 -28.26 -17.29
N GLY A 109 -5.94 -27.87 -17.28
CA GLY A 109 -5.42 -26.97 -18.30
C GLY A 109 -4.06 -26.42 -17.96
N ALA A 110 -3.47 -25.73 -18.92
CA ALA A 110 -2.17 -25.11 -18.77
C ALA A 110 -2.25 -23.59 -18.90
N VAL A 111 -1.47 -22.90 -18.08
CA VAL A 111 -1.28 -21.46 -18.14
C VAL A 111 0.22 -21.14 -18.14
N GLU A 112 0.56 -19.93 -18.57
CA GLU A 112 1.92 -19.42 -18.44
C GLU A 112 2.11 -18.80 -17.06
N TRP A 113 3.12 -19.28 -16.32
CA TRP A 113 3.56 -18.65 -15.09
C TRP A 113 4.67 -17.63 -15.38
N THR A 114 4.78 -16.63 -14.51
CA THR A 114 5.82 -15.58 -14.62
C THR A 114 6.71 -15.57 -13.39
N ARG A 115 8.01 -15.38 -13.59
CA ARG A 115 9.00 -15.26 -12.53
C ARG A 115 8.79 -13.94 -11.80
N ILE A 116 8.71 -14.03 -10.49
CA ILE A 116 8.85 -12.89 -9.60
C ILE A 116 10.34 -12.81 -9.25
N ASP A 117 11.06 -12.03 -10.04
CA ASP A 117 12.40 -11.56 -9.72
C ASP A 117 12.33 -10.11 -9.24
N GLN A 118 11.43 -9.84 -8.29
CA GLN A 118 11.57 -8.67 -7.45
C GLN A 118 12.76 -8.87 -6.50
N ALA A 119 13.98 -8.74 -7.05
CA ALA A 119 14.84 -7.77 -6.42
C ALA A 119 13.93 -6.56 -6.17
N LEU A 120 13.82 -6.12 -4.93
CA LEU A 120 13.33 -4.78 -4.63
C LEU A 120 14.31 -3.82 -5.31
N ARG A 121 14.33 -3.81 -6.66
CA ARG A 121 14.80 -2.71 -7.45
C ARG A 121 13.90 -1.62 -6.93
N GLU A 122 14.51 -0.74 -6.15
CA GLU A 122 14.19 0.67 -6.23
C GLU A 122 14.00 0.95 -7.72
N VAL A 123 12.77 0.80 -8.20
CA VAL A 123 12.33 1.62 -9.30
C VAL A 123 12.48 2.98 -8.65
N LYS A 124 13.63 3.63 -8.88
CA LYS A 124 13.74 5.06 -8.83
C LYS A 124 12.70 5.51 -9.83
N LYS A 125 11.44 5.56 -9.38
CA LYS A 125 10.38 6.27 -10.06
C LYS A 125 11.02 7.63 -10.20
N ARG A 126 11.41 7.97 -11.43
CA ARG A 126 11.54 9.37 -11.79
C ARG A 126 10.14 9.89 -11.57
N GLU A 127 9.87 10.35 -10.35
CA GLU A 127 8.65 11.06 -10.08
C GLU A 127 8.72 12.28 -10.98
N THR A 128 7.92 12.28 -12.04
CA THR A 128 7.59 13.52 -12.72
C THR A 128 6.81 14.34 -11.71
N VAL A 129 7.54 15.07 -10.85
CA VAL A 129 6.94 15.97 -9.87
C VAL A 129 6.18 17.02 -10.66
N SER A 130 4.85 16.94 -10.60
CA SER A 130 3.97 17.88 -11.28
C SER A 130 4.30 19.31 -10.86
N ARG A 131 3.98 20.29 -11.72
CA ARG A 131 4.19 21.71 -11.40
C ARG A 131 3.58 22.09 -10.05
N ILE A 132 2.38 21.59 -9.77
CA ILE A 132 1.66 21.79 -8.51
C ILE A 132 2.47 21.28 -7.31
N LYS A 133 2.98 20.04 -7.35
CA LYS A 133 3.78 19.48 -6.25
C LYS A 133 5.08 20.26 -6.00
N ARG A 134 5.67 20.86 -7.05
CA ARG A 134 6.83 21.76 -6.90
C ARG A 134 6.47 23.09 -6.24
N GLU A 135 5.33 23.67 -6.62
CA GLU A 135 4.82 24.92 -6.04
C GLU A 135 4.48 24.74 -4.56
N GLN A 136 3.81 23.64 -4.19
CA GLN A 136 3.56 23.26 -2.80
C GLN A 136 4.84 23.08 -1.98
N GLN A 137 5.85 22.42 -2.55
CA GLN A 137 7.13 22.28 -1.86
C GLN A 137 7.83 23.63 -1.65
N ARG A 138 7.73 24.55 -2.62
CA ARG A 138 8.28 25.91 -2.49
C ARG A 138 7.57 26.68 -1.38
N LEU A 139 6.24 26.63 -1.33
CA LEU A 139 5.46 27.27 -0.27
C LEU A 139 5.84 26.72 1.10
N ARG A 140 5.91 25.40 1.24
CA ARG A 140 6.34 24.74 2.48
C ARG A 140 7.74 25.16 2.91
N ASN A 141 8.70 25.20 1.99
CA ASN A 141 10.07 25.61 2.32
C ASN A 141 10.13 27.09 2.73
N ALA A 142 9.35 27.97 2.09
CA ALA A 142 9.25 29.37 2.47
C ALA A 142 8.65 29.55 3.88
N LEU A 143 7.58 28.80 4.20
CA LEU A 143 6.98 28.81 5.53
C LEU A 143 7.94 28.25 6.60
N LEU A 144 8.68 27.18 6.32
CA LEU A 144 9.70 26.65 7.24
C LEU A 144 10.81 27.66 7.53
N ALA A 145 11.19 28.49 6.57
CA ALA A 145 12.16 29.56 6.78
C ALA A 145 11.61 30.69 7.67
N LEU A 146 10.29 30.95 7.62
CA LEU A 146 9.62 32.01 8.39
C LEU A 146 9.23 31.57 9.80
N ASP A 147 8.45 30.49 9.90
CA ASP A 147 7.76 30.08 11.13
C ASP A 147 8.51 28.98 11.89
N LYS A 148 9.26 28.13 11.17
CA LYS A 148 10.07 26.99 11.65
C LYS A 148 9.33 25.85 12.37
N LYS A 149 8.11 26.09 12.87
CA LYS A 149 7.38 25.16 13.74
C LYS A 149 5.90 25.10 13.43
N CYS A 150 5.26 24.03 13.87
CA CYS A 150 3.81 23.88 13.81
C CYS A 150 3.13 25.00 14.59
N ALA A 151 2.19 25.71 13.94
CA ALA A 151 1.47 26.84 14.51
C ALA A 151 0.56 26.49 15.70
N ILE A 152 0.26 25.20 15.92
CA ILE A 152 -0.62 24.73 17.00
C ILE A 152 0.17 24.07 18.13
N THR A 153 1.08 23.16 17.79
CA THR A 153 1.79 22.34 18.79
C THR A 153 3.17 22.88 19.14
N GLY A 154 3.75 23.72 18.29
CA GLY A 154 5.13 24.16 18.41
C GLY A 154 6.18 23.11 18.02
N GLU A 155 5.78 21.97 17.46
CA GLU A 155 6.70 20.97 16.92
C GLU A 155 7.63 21.60 15.87
N GLU A 156 8.93 21.34 15.98
CA GLU A 156 9.98 21.96 15.14
C GLU A 156 10.59 20.98 14.15
N LEU A 157 10.37 19.66 14.32
CA LEU A 157 10.93 18.63 13.44
C LEU A 157 10.34 18.77 12.02
N PRO A 158 11.11 19.22 11.02
CA PRO A 158 10.57 19.55 9.71
C PRO A 158 9.91 18.36 9.02
N GLU A 159 10.41 17.15 9.22
CA GLU A 159 9.94 15.90 8.59
C GLU A 159 8.48 15.58 8.91
N VAL A 160 7.94 16.08 10.02
CA VAL A 160 6.53 15.88 10.39
C VAL A 160 5.64 17.07 10.09
N ILE A 161 6.20 18.16 9.55
CA ILE A 161 5.50 19.42 9.30
C ILE A 161 5.16 19.57 7.81
N ASP A 162 3.91 19.92 7.54
CA ASP A 162 3.38 20.28 6.23
C ASP A 162 2.93 21.75 6.19
N ALA A 163 2.84 22.30 4.98
CA ALA A 163 2.11 23.54 4.73
C ALA A 163 0.64 23.20 4.49
N ALA A 164 -0.22 23.57 5.45
CA ALA A 164 -1.65 23.38 5.36
C ALA A 164 -2.31 24.65 4.85
N HIS A 165 -3.15 24.51 3.83
CA HIS A 165 -3.93 25.62 3.29
C HIS A 165 -5.12 25.92 4.20
N ILE A 166 -5.45 27.20 4.35
CA ILE A 166 -6.64 27.66 5.07
C ILE A 166 -7.87 27.55 4.17
N ILE A 167 -7.74 28.05 2.93
CA ILE A 167 -8.72 27.86 1.86
C ILE A 167 -8.18 26.76 0.95
N SER A 168 -8.92 25.67 0.79
CA SER A 168 -8.50 24.54 -0.01
C SER A 168 -8.39 24.91 -1.49
N ALA A 169 -7.58 24.17 -2.26
CA ALA A 169 -7.52 24.36 -3.72
C ALA A 169 -8.88 24.13 -4.41
N ALA A 170 -9.71 23.23 -3.86
CA ALA A 170 -11.06 22.97 -4.37
C ALA A 170 -12.00 24.18 -4.18
N ASP A 171 -11.75 24.98 -3.14
CA ASP A 171 -12.50 26.21 -2.84
C ASP A 171 -11.85 27.47 -3.45
N GLY A 172 -10.91 27.31 -4.39
CA GLY A 172 -10.23 28.42 -5.06
C GLY A 172 -9.06 29.03 -4.27
N GLY A 173 -8.57 28.33 -3.24
CA GLY A 173 -7.40 28.71 -2.46
C GLY A 173 -6.13 28.81 -3.32
N LYS A 174 -5.33 29.84 -3.06
CA LYS A 174 -4.07 30.09 -3.77
C LYS A 174 -2.88 29.51 -2.99
N GLU A 175 -1.85 29.11 -3.72
CA GLU A 175 -0.56 28.63 -3.21
C GLU A 175 0.33 29.80 -2.76
N VAL A 176 -0.07 30.49 -1.69
CA VAL A 176 0.57 31.71 -1.18
C VAL A 176 0.71 31.69 0.34
N LEU A 177 1.66 32.47 0.88
CA LEU A 177 1.98 32.50 2.31
C LEU A 177 0.81 32.98 3.19
N GLU A 178 -0.05 33.84 2.64
CA GLU A 178 -1.23 34.40 3.28
C GLU A 178 -2.39 33.39 3.38
N ASN A 179 -2.29 32.26 2.68
CA ASN A 179 -3.30 31.20 2.69
C ASN A 179 -2.78 29.90 3.33
N ALA A 180 -1.62 29.91 3.97
CA ALA A 180 -1.03 28.69 4.51
C ALA A 180 -0.32 28.87 5.85
N ILE A 181 -0.37 27.81 6.66
CA ILE A 181 0.29 27.70 7.96
C ILE A 181 1.04 26.38 8.07
N LEU A 182 2.07 26.33 8.91
CA LEU A 182 2.76 25.08 9.22
C LEU A 182 1.96 24.27 10.23
N LEU A 183 1.63 23.02 9.90
CA LEU A 183 0.98 22.06 10.79
C LEU A 183 1.72 20.73 10.77
N ARG A 184 1.64 19.97 11.86
CA ARG A 184 1.98 18.54 11.79
C ARG A 184 1.10 17.85 10.75
N ALA A 185 1.63 16.83 10.07
CA ALA A 185 0.92 16.12 9.01
C ALA A 185 -0.43 15.52 9.44
N ASP A 186 -0.55 15.08 10.70
CA ASP A 186 -1.82 14.62 11.27
C ASP A 186 -2.83 15.77 11.45
N LEU A 187 -2.39 16.91 11.97
CA LEU A 187 -3.22 18.10 12.13
C LEU A 187 -3.62 18.72 10.79
N HIS A 188 -2.74 18.71 9.79
CA HIS A 188 -3.06 19.12 8.43
C HIS A 188 -4.23 18.30 7.89
N ARG A 189 -4.15 16.97 7.96
CA ARG A 189 -5.24 16.08 7.53
C ARG A 189 -6.54 16.31 8.31
N LEU A 190 -6.44 16.59 9.61
CA LEU A 190 -7.62 16.91 10.44
C LEU A 190 -8.25 18.26 10.05
N LEU A 191 -7.45 19.25 9.67
CA LEU A 191 -7.95 20.52 9.16
C LEU A 191 -8.68 20.31 7.81
N ASP A 192 -8.05 19.61 6.87
CA ASP A 192 -8.60 19.35 5.53
C ASP A 192 -9.91 18.56 5.59
N SER A 193 -9.99 17.61 6.52
CA SER A 193 -11.20 16.81 6.78
C SER A 193 -12.23 17.52 7.67
N LYS A 194 -12.02 18.80 8.02
CA LYS A 194 -12.92 19.64 8.83
C LYS A 194 -13.18 19.08 10.24
N GLN A 195 -12.22 18.34 10.79
CA GLN A 195 -12.27 17.82 12.16
C GLN A 195 -11.90 18.87 13.21
N PHE A 196 -11.33 20.00 12.79
CA PHE A 196 -11.30 21.24 13.54
C PHE A 196 -11.26 22.41 12.56
N HIS A 197 -11.54 23.61 13.05
CA HIS A 197 -11.36 24.83 12.25
C HIS A 197 -10.62 25.90 13.06
N ILE A 198 -10.16 26.93 12.36
CA ILE A 198 -9.52 28.09 12.95
C ILE A 198 -10.40 29.29 12.65
N THR A 199 -10.87 29.97 13.70
CA THR A 199 -11.76 31.13 13.55
C THR A 199 -11.01 32.34 12.96
N ALA A 200 -11.74 33.36 12.52
CA ALA A 200 -11.16 34.64 12.09
C ALA A 200 -10.26 35.31 13.14
N LYS A 201 -10.46 35.00 14.43
CA LYS A 201 -9.63 35.47 15.54
C LYS A 201 -8.36 34.63 15.74
N GLY A 202 -8.14 33.56 14.96
CA GLY A 202 -7.01 32.65 15.09
C GLY A 202 -7.19 31.56 16.16
N THR A 203 -8.37 31.47 16.78
CA THR A 203 -8.67 30.47 17.81
C THR A 203 -8.98 29.13 17.15
N VAL A 204 -8.35 28.06 17.65
CA VAL A 204 -8.56 26.68 17.19
C VAL A 204 -9.78 26.07 17.90
N VAL A 205 -10.72 25.56 17.12
CA VAL A 205 -11.97 24.98 17.61
C VAL A 205 -12.08 23.53 17.10
N PRO A 206 -11.83 22.53 17.96
CA PRO A 206 -11.93 21.13 17.58
C PRO A 206 -13.38 20.64 17.49
N ASN A 207 -13.63 19.67 16.61
CA ASN A 207 -14.87 18.90 16.62
C ASN A 207 -14.94 18.08 17.93
N PRO A 208 -16.02 18.20 18.74
CA PRO A 208 -16.16 17.49 20.01
C PRO A 208 -16.07 15.97 19.92
N SER A 209 -16.32 15.38 18.74
CA SER A 209 -16.23 13.94 18.52
C SER A 209 -14.79 13.42 18.39
N LEU A 210 -13.78 14.30 18.38
CA LEU A 210 -12.38 13.89 18.33
C LEU A 210 -11.97 13.11 19.60
N PRO A 211 -11.04 12.15 19.47
CA PRO A 211 -10.46 11.48 20.63
C PRO A 211 -9.84 12.48 21.62
N SER A 212 -9.88 12.13 22.91
CA SER A 212 -9.45 13.00 24.01
C SER A 212 -8.02 13.54 23.87
N GLY A 213 -7.12 12.77 23.26
CA GLY A 213 -5.74 13.20 22.96
C GLY A 213 -5.71 14.42 22.03
N TYR A 214 -6.47 14.40 20.93
CA TYR A 214 -6.54 15.52 20.00
C TYR A 214 -7.33 16.71 20.56
N LEU A 215 -8.39 16.44 21.34
CA LEU A 215 -9.11 17.51 22.04
C LEU A 215 -8.18 18.30 22.96
N LYS A 216 -7.37 17.63 23.77
CA LYS A 216 -6.38 18.28 24.65
C LYS A 216 -5.32 19.08 23.87
N LEU A 217 -4.93 18.56 22.71
CA LEU A 217 -3.91 19.17 21.86
C LEU A 217 -4.40 20.42 21.14
N LEU A 218 -5.68 20.46 20.77
CA LEU A 218 -6.30 21.54 19.98
C LEU A 218 -7.08 22.56 20.83
N ALA A 219 -7.70 22.14 21.93
CA ALA A 219 -8.55 23.00 22.73
C ALA A 219 -7.78 24.21 23.28
N ASN A 220 -8.41 25.39 23.20
CA ASN A 220 -7.87 26.66 23.67
C ASN A 220 -6.53 27.06 23.02
N LYS A 221 -6.17 26.47 21.88
CA LYS A 221 -5.00 26.90 21.11
C LYS A 221 -5.34 28.14 20.29
N GLN A 222 -4.33 28.98 20.15
CA GLN A 222 -4.39 30.24 19.43
C GLN A 222 -3.21 30.28 18.48
N LEU A 223 -3.43 30.72 17.24
CA LEU A 223 -2.35 30.94 16.31
C LEU A 223 -1.36 31.98 16.86
N PRO A 224 -0.04 31.81 16.62
CA PRO A 224 0.94 32.83 16.94
C PRO A 224 0.58 34.17 16.28
N PRO A 225 0.80 35.32 16.95
CA PRO A 225 0.35 36.62 16.43
C PRO A 225 0.86 36.93 15.02
N GLU A 226 2.12 36.62 14.72
CA GLU A 226 2.74 36.81 13.42
C GLU A 226 2.10 35.94 12.33
N VAL A 227 1.77 34.69 12.66
CA VAL A 227 1.08 33.77 11.75
C VAL A 227 -0.34 34.25 11.53
N HIS A 228 -1.07 34.58 12.60
CA HIS A 228 -2.45 35.06 12.52
C HIS A 228 -2.55 36.33 11.67
N LEU A 229 -1.65 37.30 11.87
CA LEU A 229 -1.61 38.53 11.09
C LEU A 229 -1.45 38.24 9.59
N ARG A 230 -0.52 37.34 9.23
CA ARG A 230 -0.25 36.96 7.85
C ARG A 230 -1.47 36.33 7.16
N VAL A 231 -2.22 35.50 7.87
CA VAL A 231 -3.30 34.69 7.29
C VAL A 231 -4.71 35.20 7.58
N ARG A 232 -4.84 36.34 8.27
CA ARG A 232 -6.12 36.90 8.72
C ARG A 232 -7.16 37.01 7.62
N ASN A 233 -6.75 37.45 6.42
CA ASN A 233 -7.67 37.62 5.30
C ASN A 233 -8.20 36.29 4.75
N ALA A 234 -7.40 35.21 4.81
CA ALA A 234 -7.86 33.88 4.43
C ALA A 234 -8.84 33.33 5.48
N LEU A 235 -8.55 33.51 6.77
CA LEU A 235 -9.45 33.09 7.85
C LEU A 235 -10.81 33.81 7.85
N LEU A 236 -10.90 35.01 7.29
CA LEU A 236 -12.18 35.73 7.14
C LEU A 236 -13.07 35.17 6.01
N GLN A 237 -12.51 34.36 5.11
CA GLN A 237 -13.22 33.79 3.97
C GLN A 237 -13.71 32.37 4.22
N VAL A 238 -13.23 31.72 5.29
CA VAL A 238 -13.66 30.39 5.70
C VAL A 238 -14.87 30.55 6.64
N PRO A 239 -15.98 29.80 6.42
CA PRO A 239 -17.18 29.87 7.25
C PRO A 239 -16.97 29.37 8.68
#